data_AF-A0A2K5DVZ5-F1
#
_entry.id   AF-A0A2K5DVZ5-F1
#
_cell.length_a   1.000
_cell.length_b   1.000
_cell.length_c   1.000
_cell.angle_alpha   90.00
_cell.angle_beta   90.00
_cell.angle_gamma   90.00
#
_symmetry.space_group_name_H-M   'P 1'
#
loop_
_entity.id
_entity.type
_entity.pdbx_description
1 polymer ?
#
loop_
_entity_poly.entity_id
_entity_poly.type
_entity_poly.pdbx_seq_one_letter_code
_entity_poly.pdbx_strand_id
1 'polypeptide(L)'
;MASSDIQVKELEKRASGQAFELILSPRSKESVPEFPLSPPKKKDLSLEEIQKKLEAAEERRKSHEAEVLKQLAEKREHEKEVLQKAIEENNNFSKMAEEKLTHKMEANKENREAQMAAKLERLREKVGFLPCKRVKSLEFDQSCLRSVPDLCLALGLQSALITSCDLSHNH
;
A
#
# COMPACT_ATOMS: atom_id res chain seq x y z
N MET A 1 58.70 27.35 -85.50
CA MET A 1 57.62 26.35 -85.66
C MET A 1 58.16 25.02 -85.18
N ALA A 2 57.84 24.62 -83.95
CA ALA A 2 58.29 23.34 -83.41
C ALA A 2 57.38 22.25 -83.99
N SER A 3 57.98 21.26 -84.65
CA SER A 3 57.32 20.02 -85.06
C SER A 3 56.85 19.29 -83.82
N SER A 4 55.55 19.26 -83.55
CA SER A 4 54.98 18.47 -82.47
C SER A 4 54.99 17.00 -82.89
N ASP A 5 55.94 16.22 -82.39
CA ASP A 5 56.02 14.77 -82.65
C ASP A 5 54.84 14.05 -81.96
N ILE A 6 53.83 13.67 -82.75
CA ILE A 6 52.68 12.88 -82.29
C ILE A 6 53.14 11.45 -82.02
N GLN A 7 52.96 10.95 -80.79
CA GLN A 7 53.31 9.57 -80.43
C GLN A 7 52.05 8.73 -80.22
N VAL A 8 51.93 7.62 -80.95
CA VAL A 8 50.85 6.65 -80.81
C VAL A 8 51.41 5.36 -80.24
N LYS A 9 50.90 4.93 -79.08
CA LYS A 9 51.22 3.64 -78.46
C LYS A 9 50.02 2.73 -78.60
N GLU A 10 50.10 1.71 -79.44
CA GLU A 10 49.02 0.72 -79.55
C GLU A 10 48.96 -0.14 -78.27
N LEU A 11 47.76 -0.37 -77.74
CA LEU A 11 47.56 -1.23 -76.56
C LEU A 11 47.04 -2.61 -76.96
N GLU A 12 45.83 -2.66 -77.51
CA GLU A 12 45.18 -3.92 -77.82
C GLU A 12 44.38 -3.82 -79.12
N LYS A 13 44.44 -4.89 -79.92
CA LYS A 13 43.58 -5.12 -81.07
C LYS A 13 42.73 -6.35 -80.78
N ARG A 14 41.41 -6.18 -80.80
CA ARG A 14 40.44 -7.27 -80.66
C ARG A 14 39.55 -7.28 -81.91
N ALA A 15 38.85 -8.39 -82.13
CA ALA A 15 37.92 -8.51 -83.27
C ALA A 15 36.84 -7.40 -83.28
N SER A 16 36.51 -6.84 -82.11
CA SER A 16 35.54 -5.75 -81.96
C SER A 16 36.12 -4.34 -82.10
N GLY A 17 37.44 -4.17 -82.21
CA GLY A 17 38.05 -2.85 -82.36
C GLY A 17 39.52 -2.76 -81.91
N GLN A 18 40.08 -1.56 -82.03
CA GLN A 18 41.46 -1.26 -81.68
C GLN A 18 41.55 -0.16 -80.63
N ALA A 19 42.41 -0.35 -79.64
CA ALA A 19 42.73 0.61 -78.59
C ALA A 19 44.20 1.07 -78.72
N PHE A 20 44.41 2.38 -78.62
CA PHE A 20 45.73 3.01 -78.60
C PHE A 20 45.72 4.26 -77.73
N GLU A 21 46.87 4.60 -77.19
CA GLU A 21 47.12 5.83 -76.44
C GLU A 21 47.82 6.83 -77.35
N LEU A 22 47.25 8.03 -77.47
CA LEU A 22 47.79 9.13 -78.28
C LEU A 22 48.38 10.19 -77.35
N ILE A 23 49.69 10.36 -77.42
CA ILE A 23 50.42 11.37 -76.65
C ILE A 23 50.77 12.52 -77.58
N LEU A 24 50.03 13.63 -77.46
CA LEU A 24 50.25 14.86 -78.23
C LEU A 24 51.39 15.72 -77.67
N SER A 25 51.77 15.50 -76.42
CA SER A 25 52.90 16.15 -75.77
C SER A 25 53.40 15.23 -74.64
N PRO A 26 54.71 14.92 -74.56
CA PRO A 26 55.23 14.12 -73.45
C PRO A 26 54.96 14.85 -72.14
N ARG A 27 54.47 14.11 -71.14
CA ARG A 27 54.21 14.65 -69.79
C ARG A 27 55.50 15.31 -69.28
N SER A 28 55.46 16.60 -68.94
CA SER A 28 56.56 17.25 -68.24
C SER A 28 56.84 16.46 -66.96
N LYS A 29 58.12 16.18 -66.66
CA LYS A 29 58.55 15.34 -65.52
C LYS A 29 58.18 15.90 -64.13
N GLU A 30 57.46 17.00 -64.06
CA GLU A 30 57.13 17.67 -62.81
C GLU A 30 55.64 17.56 -62.50
N SER A 31 55.39 16.76 -61.47
CA SER A 31 54.12 16.54 -60.77
C SER A 31 53.02 15.91 -61.61
N VAL A 32 52.88 14.59 -61.48
CA VAL A 32 51.53 14.03 -61.33
C VAL A 32 50.91 14.77 -60.15
N PRO A 33 49.84 15.56 -60.32
CA PRO A 33 49.13 16.08 -59.17
C PRO A 33 48.58 14.86 -58.45
N GLU A 34 49.20 14.49 -57.33
CA GLU A 34 48.69 13.51 -56.40
C GLU A 34 47.49 14.15 -55.72
N PHE A 35 46.39 14.22 -56.46
CA PHE A 35 45.10 14.56 -55.92
C PHE A 35 44.57 13.27 -55.28
N PRO A 36 44.50 13.16 -53.95
CA PRO A 36 43.88 12.02 -53.31
C PRO A 36 42.37 12.20 -53.43
N LEU A 37 41.83 12.05 -54.64
CA LEU A 37 40.38 12.04 -54.90
C LEU A 37 39.74 10.69 -54.60
N SER A 38 40.53 9.71 -54.14
CA SER A 38 39.98 8.50 -53.56
C SER A 38 39.83 8.71 -52.06
N PRO A 39 38.63 8.48 -51.49
CA PRO A 39 38.49 8.32 -50.04
C PRO A 39 39.61 7.40 -49.55
N PRO A 40 40.28 7.72 -48.42
CA PRO A 40 41.35 6.89 -47.90
C PRO A 40 40.86 5.46 -47.87
N LYS A 41 41.61 4.53 -48.49
CA LYS A 41 41.27 3.11 -48.54
C LYS A 41 41.02 2.66 -47.10
N LYS A 42 39.76 2.62 -46.69
CA LYS A 42 39.37 2.16 -45.37
C LYS A 42 39.80 0.70 -45.35
N LYS A 43 40.57 0.31 -44.33
CA LYS A 43 40.88 -1.10 -44.08
C LYS A 43 39.55 -1.86 -44.15
N ASP A 44 39.51 -2.91 -44.95
CA ASP A 44 38.29 -3.67 -45.19
C ASP A 44 37.73 -4.09 -43.82
N LEU A 45 36.55 -3.56 -43.48
CA LEU A 45 35.85 -3.94 -42.26
C LEU A 45 35.62 -5.44 -42.34
N SER A 46 36.05 -6.19 -41.32
CA SER A 46 35.85 -7.64 -41.32
C SER A 46 34.35 -7.96 -41.28
N LEU A 47 33.96 -9.13 -41.79
CA LEU A 47 32.57 -9.59 -41.72
C LEU A 47 32.00 -9.49 -40.29
N GLU A 48 32.85 -9.79 -39.30
CA GLU A 48 32.52 -9.80 -37.88
C GLU A 48 32.30 -8.38 -37.33
N GLU A 49 33.08 -7.38 -37.77
CA GLU A 49 32.86 -5.98 -37.41
C GLU A 49 31.57 -5.41 -38.00
N ILE A 50 31.19 -5.86 -39.20
CA ILE A 50 29.92 -5.47 -39.85
C ILE A 50 28.74 -6.08 -39.08
N GLN A 51 28.80 -7.38 -38.76
CA GLN A 51 27.77 -8.08 -37.98
C GLN A 51 27.58 -7.42 -36.61
N LYS A 52 28.68 -7.15 -35.89
CA LYS A 52 28.63 -6.50 -34.58
C LYS A 52 27.96 -5.12 -34.62
N LYS A 53 28.14 -4.35 -35.70
CA LYS A 53 27.46 -3.05 -35.86
C LYS A 53 25.97 -3.19 -36.12
N LEU A 54 25.56 -4.21 -36.89
CA LEU A 54 24.16 -4.52 -37.14
C LEU A 54 23.47 -4.99 -35.84
N GLU A 55 24.10 -5.90 -35.11
CA GLU A 55 23.62 -6.38 -33.80
C GLU A 55 23.48 -5.23 -32.80
N ALA A 56 24.48 -4.35 -32.70
CA ALA A 56 24.40 -3.18 -31.81
C ALA A 56 23.26 -2.22 -32.18
N ALA A 57 22.91 -2.10 -33.47
CA ALA A 57 21.76 -1.30 -33.90
C ALA A 57 20.43 -2.01 -33.56
N GLU A 58 20.37 -3.33 -33.70
CA GLU A 58 19.22 -4.14 -33.30
C GLU A 58 19.00 -4.12 -31.79
N GLU A 59 20.04 -4.24 -30.97
CA GLU A 59 19.93 -4.16 -29.52
C GLU A 59 19.43 -2.79 -29.07
N ARG A 60 19.87 -1.69 -29.71
CA ARG A 60 19.30 -0.36 -29.43
C ARG A 60 17.81 -0.28 -29.77
N ARG A 61 17.38 -0.89 -30.87
CA ARG A 61 15.96 -0.95 -31.26
C ARG A 61 15.16 -1.75 -30.22
N LYS A 62 15.62 -2.95 -29.85
CA LYS A 62 14.96 -3.81 -28.86
C LYS A 62 14.91 -3.16 -27.48
N SER A 63 15.99 -2.53 -27.05
CA SER A 63 16.05 -1.81 -25.77
C SER A 63 15.03 -0.67 -25.73
N HIS A 64 14.90 0.10 -26.80
CA HIS A 64 13.90 1.18 -26.85
C HIS A 64 12.47 0.62 -26.82
N GLU A 65 12.20 -0.43 -27.59
CA GLU A 65 10.91 -1.11 -27.59
C GLU A 65 10.55 -1.68 -26.21
N ALA A 66 11.51 -2.32 -25.54
CA ALA A 66 11.33 -2.85 -24.19
C ALA A 66 11.02 -1.74 -23.16
N GLU A 67 11.69 -0.60 -23.24
CA GLU A 67 11.41 0.56 -22.38
C GLU A 67 10.01 1.12 -22.61
N VAL A 68 9.58 1.24 -23.88
CA VAL A 68 8.21 1.68 -24.21
C VAL A 68 7.18 0.68 -23.65
N LEU A 69 7.40 -0.62 -23.81
CA LEU A 69 6.51 -1.65 -23.27
C LEU A 69 6.44 -1.61 -21.75
N LYS A 70 7.57 -1.39 -21.09
CA LYS A 70 7.65 -1.23 -19.63
C LYS A 70 6.81 -0.05 -19.15
N GLN A 71 6.96 1.13 -19.76
CA GLN A 71 6.17 2.31 -19.41
C GLN A 71 4.67 2.12 -19.66
N LEU A 72 4.30 1.38 -20.71
CA LEU A 72 2.91 1.02 -20.96
C LEU A 72 2.36 0.08 -19.88
N ALA A 73 3.15 -0.92 -19.45
CA ALA A 73 2.77 -1.81 -18.36
C ALA A 73 2.59 -1.07 -17.03
N GLU A 74 3.54 -0.18 -16.68
CA GLU A 74 3.45 0.67 -15.49
C GLU A 74 2.18 1.54 -15.48
N LYS A 75 1.81 2.14 -16.63
CA LYS A 75 0.56 2.90 -16.74
C LYS A 75 -0.68 2.03 -16.52
N ARG A 76 -0.69 0.80 -17.04
CA ARG A 76 -1.80 -0.16 -16.84
C ARG A 76 -1.92 -0.62 -15.39
N GLU A 77 -0.80 -0.79 -14.71
CA GLU A 77 -0.78 -1.11 -13.29
C GLU A 77 -1.33 0.06 -12.47
N HIS A 78 -0.88 1.28 -12.75
CA HIS A 78 -1.37 2.48 -12.06
C HIS A 78 -2.88 2.69 -12.25
N GLU A 79 -3.42 2.48 -13.45
CA GLU A 79 -4.86 2.52 -13.70
C GLU A 79 -5.64 1.55 -12.78
N LYS A 80 -5.12 0.33 -12.58
CA LYS A 80 -5.72 -0.66 -11.68
C LYS A 80 -5.60 -0.25 -10.22
N GLU A 81 -4.45 0.24 -9.79
CA GLU A 81 -4.23 0.73 -8.42
C GLU A 81 -5.19 1.86 -8.07
N VAL A 82 -5.40 2.82 -8.96
CA VAL A 82 -6.32 3.94 -8.74
C VAL A 82 -7.75 3.44 -8.56
N LEU A 83 -8.21 2.51 -9.40
CA LEU A 83 -9.54 1.91 -9.28
C LEU A 83 -9.69 1.11 -7.99
N GLN A 84 -8.69 0.31 -7.65
CA GLN A 84 -8.68 -0.48 -6.42
C GLN A 84 -8.72 0.41 -5.18
N LYS A 85 -7.92 1.48 -5.16
CA LYS A 85 -7.88 2.44 -4.06
C LYS A 85 -9.22 3.14 -3.86
N ALA A 86 -9.89 3.52 -4.95
CA ALA A 86 -11.23 4.13 -4.85
C ALA A 86 -12.26 3.17 -4.22
N ILE A 87 -12.20 1.89 -4.57
CA ILE A 87 -13.06 0.86 -3.98
C ILE A 87 -12.72 0.65 -2.49
N GLU A 88 -11.42 0.56 -2.17
CA GLU A 88 -10.95 0.35 -0.80
C GLU A 88 -11.33 1.52 0.12
N GLU A 89 -11.17 2.77 -0.33
CA GLU A 89 -11.57 3.95 0.43
C GLU A 89 -13.08 3.98 0.70
N ASN A 90 -13.91 3.61 -0.29
CA ASN A 90 -15.35 3.51 -0.12
C ASN A 90 -15.75 2.42 0.90
N ASN A 91 -15.10 1.25 0.83
CA ASN A 91 -15.31 0.18 1.79
C ASN A 91 -14.86 0.59 3.20
N ASN A 92 -13.71 1.27 3.31
CA ASN A 92 -13.20 1.76 4.58
C ASN A 92 -14.12 2.82 5.21
N PHE A 93 -14.71 3.70 4.42
CA PHE A 93 -15.69 4.67 4.91
C PHE A 93 -16.89 3.97 5.55
N SER A 94 -17.43 2.95 4.88
CA SER A 94 -18.56 2.16 5.38
C SER A 94 -18.20 1.44 6.69
N LYS A 95 -17.04 0.78 6.72
CA LYS A 95 -16.53 0.07 7.90
C LYS A 95 -16.33 1.01 9.09
N MET A 96 -15.67 2.16 8.90
CA MET A 96 -15.46 3.14 9.97
C MET A 96 -16.78 3.74 10.48
N ALA A 97 -17.76 3.94 9.60
CA ALA A 97 -19.08 4.44 10.00
C ALA A 97 -19.82 3.40 10.86
N GLU A 98 -19.76 2.13 10.45
CA GLU A 98 -20.34 1.01 11.20
C GLU A 98 -19.69 0.87 12.58
N GLU A 99 -18.36 0.79 12.66
CA GLU A 99 -17.62 0.68 13.92
C GLU A 99 -17.89 1.85 14.89
N LYS A 100 -18.03 3.07 14.36
CA LYS A 100 -18.39 4.23 15.19
C LYS A 100 -19.81 4.14 15.71
N LEU A 101 -20.74 3.61 14.92
CA LEU A 101 -22.13 3.45 15.34
C LEU A 101 -22.24 2.35 16.39
N THR A 102 -21.63 1.19 16.18
CA THR A 102 -21.64 0.08 17.14
C THR A 102 -21.07 0.51 18.47
N HIS A 103 -19.91 1.18 18.47
CA HIS A 103 -19.29 1.69 19.69
C HIS A 103 -20.20 2.69 20.43
N LYS A 104 -20.86 3.60 19.70
CA LYS A 104 -21.82 4.54 20.33
C LYS A 104 -23.04 3.84 20.92
N MET A 105 -23.55 2.81 20.26
CA MET A 105 -24.69 2.04 20.75
C MET A 105 -24.34 1.23 22.00
N GLU A 106 -23.17 0.60 22.02
CA GLU A 106 -22.64 -0.12 23.19
C GLU A 106 -22.43 0.84 24.37
N ALA A 107 -21.73 1.96 24.16
CA ALA A 107 -21.55 2.96 25.21
C ALA A 107 -22.88 3.53 25.72
N ASN A 108 -23.87 3.74 24.84
CA ASN A 108 -25.20 4.20 25.26
C ASN A 108 -25.91 3.16 26.14
N LYS A 109 -25.84 1.89 25.74
CA LYS A 109 -26.41 0.76 26.48
C LYS A 109 -25.79 0.63 27.86
N GLU A 110 -24.46 0.60 27.95
CA GLU A 110 -23.72 0.53 29.21
C GLU A 110 -24.03 1.73 30.12
N ASN A 111 -24.10 2.95 29.56
CA ASN A 111 -24.48 4.14 30.32
C ASN A 111 -25.90 4.03 30.90
N ARG A 112 -26.85 3.52 30.12
CA ARG A 112 -28.23 3.32 30.58
C ARG A 112 -28.29 2.26 31.67
N GLU A 113 -27.57 1.15 31.51
CA GLU A 113 -27.48 0.08 32.51
C GLU A 113 -26.83 0.56 33.80
N ALA A 114 -25.72 1.30 33.72
CA ALA A 114 -25.06 1.90 34.88
C ALA A 114 -25.98 2.88 35.62
N GLN A 115 -26.72 3.74 34.90
CA GLN A 115 -27.69 4.64 35.52
C GLN A 115 -28.82 3.90 36.23
N MET A 116 -29.33 2.82 35.62
CA MET A 116 -30.38 2.00 36.22
C MET A 116 -29.85 1.23 37.43
N ALA A 117 -28.66 0.63 37.34
CA ALA A 117 -27.99 -0.04 38.44
C ALA A 117 -27.77 0.89 39.64
N ALA A 118 -27.24 2.10 39.40
CA ALA A 118 -27.04 3.10 40.44
C ALA A 118 -28.35 3.54 41.10
N LYS A 119 -29.46 3.65 40.34
CA LYS A 119 -30.79 3.92 40.92
C LYS A 119 -31.27 2.77 41.80
N LEU A 120 -31.14 1.52 41.33
CA LEU A 120 -31.55 0.33 42.07
C LEU A 120 -30.72 0.15 43.35
N GLU A 121 -29.42 0.40 43.30
CA GLU A 121 -28.53 0.34 44.46
C GLU A 121 -28.94 1.35 45.54
N ARG A 122 -29.16 2.62 45.17
CA ARG A 122 -29.66 3.65 46.11
C ARG A 122 -31.01 3.29 46.73
N LEU A 123 -31.87 2.59 46.00
CA LEU A 123 -33.15 2.09 46.55
C LEU A 123 -32.92 0.91 47.50
N ARG A 124 -32.03 -0.02 47.16
CA ARG A 124 -31.64 -1.15 48.01
C ARG A 124 -31.03 -0.68 49.32
N GLU A 125 -30.17 0.33 49.31
CA GLU A 125 -29.62 0.93 50.54
C GLU A 125 -30.73 1.50 51.43
N LYS A 126 -31.68 2.25 50.85
CA LYS A 126 -32.84 2.78 51.60
C LYS A 126 -33.68 1.65 52.20
N VAL A 127 -33.97 0.62 51.41
CA VAL A 127 -34.77 -0.54 51.85
C VAL A 127 -34.02 -1.42 52.83
N GLY A 128 -32.69 -1.55 52.76
CA GLY A 128 -31.85 -2.28 53.71
C GLY A 128 -31.58 -1.50 55.01
N PHE A 129 -31.60 -0.17 54.96
CA PHE A 129 -31.52 0.69 56.14
C PHE A 129 -32.80 0.66 56.98
N LEU A 130 -33.96 0.47 56.37
CA LEU A 130 -35.24 0.33 57.09
C LEU A 130 -35.29 -0.86 58.07
N PRO A 131 -34.93 -2.11 57.70
CA PRO A 131 -34.85 -3.23 58.63
C PRO A 131 -33.72 -3.02 59.63
N CYS A 132 -32.57 -2.43 59.26
CA CYS A 132 -31.52 -2.10 60.24
C CYS A 132 -32.01 -1.09 61.30
N LYS A 133 -32.75 -0.06 60.90
CA LYS A 133 -33.40 0.88 61.83
C LYS A 133 -34.44 0.20 62.70
N ARG A 134 -35.31 -0.63 62.10
CA ARG A 134 -36.33 -1.37 62.84
C ARG A 134 -35.72 -2.33 63.86
N VAL A 135 -34.65 -3.04 63.49
CA VAL A 135 -33.91 -3.93 64.39
C VAL A 135 -33.27 -3.13 65.52
N LYS A 136 -32.59 -2.01 65.24
CA LYS A 136 -32.02 -1.15 66.30
C LYS A 136 -33.08 -0.56 67.23
N SER A 137 -34.24 -0.17 66.71
CA SER A 137 -35.37 0.29 67.53
C SER A 137 -35.92 -0.82 68.40
N LEU A 138 -36.11 -2.03 67.85
CA LEU A 138 -36.57 -3.20 68.61
C LEU A 138 -35.53 -3.67 69.64
N GLU A 139 -34.23 -3.59 69.35
CA GLU A 139 -33.15 -3.87 70.29
C GLU A 139 -33.10 -2.83 71.42
N PHE A 140 -33.29 -1.54 71.11
CA PHE A 140 -33.40 -0.49 72.12
C PHE A 140 -34.65 -0.68 73.00
N ASP A 141 -35.79 -1.00 72.41
CA ASP A 141 -37.03 -1.28 73.15
C ASP A 141 -36.89 -2.54 74.03
N GLN A 142 -36.24 -3.60 73.54
CA GLN A 142 -35.91 -4.78 74.36
C GLN A 142 -34.91 -4.47 75.48
N SER A 143 -33.91 -3.62 75.23
CA SER A 143 -32.95 -3.20 76.25
C SER A 143 -33.65 -2.40 77.36
N CYS A 144 -34.55 -1.48 77.00
CA CYS A 144 -35.38 -0.75 77.96
C CYS A 144 -36.27 -1.70 78.77
N LEU A 145 -36.93 -2.68 78.13
CA LEU A 145 -37.75 -3.68 78.81
C LEU A 145 -36.94 -4.59 79.75
N ARG A 146 -35.68 -4.91 79.42
CA ARG A 146 -34.77 -5.68 80.30
C ARG A 146 -34.22 -4.86 81.47
N SER A 147 -34.14 -3.53 81.33
CA SER A 147 -33.67 -2.61 82.39
C SER A 147 -34.75 -2.24 83.42
N VAL A 148 -35.99 -2.70 83.25
CA VAL A 148 -37.09 -2.51 84.22
C VAL A 148 -37.53 -3.89 84.73
N PRO A 149 -36.87 -4.46 85.77
CA PRO A 149 -37.19 -5.80 86.27
C PRO A 149 -38.56 -5.87 86.97
N ASP A 150 -39.09 -4.74 87.43
CA ASP A 150 -40.19 -4.72 88.41
C ASP A 150 -41.60 -4.60 87.81
N LEU A 151 -41.76 -4.41 86.48
CA LEU A 151 -43.09 -4.34 85.85
C LEU A 151 -43.54 -5.64 85.16
N CYS A 152 -42.62 -6.56 84.83
CA CYS A 152 -42.97 -7.76 84.05
C CYS A 152 -43.69 -8.84 84.89
N LEU A 153 -43.45 -8.87 86.20
CA LEU A 153 -44.12 -9.79 87.13
C LEU A 153 -45.58 -9.40 87.43
N ALA A 154 -45.98 -8.14 87.23
CA ALA A 154 -47.32 -7.67 87.56
C ALA A 154 -48.40 -8.00 86.50
N LEU A 155 -48.01 -8.36 85.28
CA LEU A 155 -48.94 -8.58 84.16
C LEU A 155 -49.07 -10.05 83.71
N GLY A 156 -48.42 -11.01 84.38
CA GLY A 156 -48.67 -12.45 84.16
C GLY A 156 -48.41 -12.96 82.74
N LEU A 157 -47.66 -12.23 81.91
CA LEU A 157 -47.32 -12.65 80.57
C LEU A 157 -46.13 -13.62 80.66
N GLN A 158 -46.42 -14.91 80.53
CA GLN A 158 -45.38 -15.92 80.26
C GLN A 158 -44.57 -15.45 79.05
N SER A 159 -43.25 -15.35 79.24
CA SER A 159 -42.28 -15.01 78.21
C SER A 159 -42.42 -15.94 77.01
N ALA A 160 -43.18 -15.53 76.00
CA ALA A 160 -43.08 -16.11 74.67
C ALA A 160 -41.74 -15.65 74.09
N LEU A 161 -40.70 -16.46 74.32
CA LEU A 161 -39.45 -16.39 73.57
C LEU A 161 -39.81 -16.44 72.09
N ILE A 162 -39.62 -15.31 71.41
CA ILE A 162 -39.66 -15.21 69.96
C ILE A 162 -38.48 -16.03 69.45
N THR A 163 -38.70 -17.32 69.20
CA THR A 163 -37.82 -18.14 68.38
C THR A 163 -38.04 -17.74 66.92
N SER A 164 -37.36 -16.70 66.47
CA SER A 164 -37.23 -16.39 65.04
C SER A 164 -35.87 -16.87 64.54
N CYS A 165 -35.67 -18.18 64.57
CA CYS A 165 -34.76 -18.88 63.67
C CYS A 165 -35.63 -19.89 62.94
N ASP A 166 -36.13 -19.53 61.75
CA ASP A 166 -36.48 -20.45 60.64
C ASP A 166 -37.32 -19.71 59.60
N LEU A 167 -36.70 -18.76 58.89
CA LEU A 167 -37.19 -18.34 57.58
C LEU A 167 -36.01 -17.83 56.74
N SER A 168 -35.07 -18.74 56.52
CA SER A 168 -34.09 -18.64 55.44
C SER A 168 -33.74 -20.05 55.03
N HIS A 169 -34.61 -20.63 54.20
CA HIS A 169 -34.29 -21.55 53.11
C HIS A 169 -35.62 -21.89 52.43
N ASN A 170 -35.96 -21.14 51.38
CA ASN A 170 -36.78 -21.69 50.30
C ASN A 170 -36.13 -21.27 48.98
N HIS A 171 -36.06 -22.29 48.16
CA HIS A 171 -35.22 -22.49 46.99
C HIS A 171 -35.81 -21.87 45.73
#